data_AF-A0A4Q3DEH3-F1
#
_entry.id   AF-A0A4Q3DEH3-F1
#
_cell.length_a   1.000
_cell.length_b   1.000
_cell.length_c   1.000
_cell.angle_alpha   90.00
_cell.angle_beta   90.00
_cell.angle_gamma   90.00
#
_symmetry.space_group_name_H-M   'P 1'
#
loop_
_entity.id
_entity.type
_entity.pdbx_description
1 polymer ?
#
loop_
_entity_poly.entity_id
_entity_poly.type
_entity_poly.pdbx_seq_one_letter_code
_entity_poly.pdbx_strand_id
1 'polypeptide(L)'
;YNTEKRKLNERDTYGKAFLQIMNLWEVDENVKKFTLAKRMAKIAADLLGVKNVRIYHDQALYKEPGGGFTPWHQDQYYWPVDTNNTITMWMPLIDITAEMGMLTFASGSQSAGFVKNMAISDESEAMLERFVKDKGFEVNRPQSMKAGDASWHYGWTLHSAPGNQSKDTVREVMTVIYIADGSHVTKPENKDQENDRQRWLCGLEPGKLVASRLNPLVL
;
A
#
# COMPACT_ATOMS: atom_id res chain seq x y z
N TYR A 1 11.42 8.13 -13.48
CA TYR A 1 11.74 7.97 -12.05
C TYR A 1 11.95 6.52 -11.64
N ASN A 2 11.34 5.53 -12.31
CA ASN A 2 11.76 4.15 -12.13
C ASN A 2 13.17 3.93 -12.72
N THR A 3 14.05 3.26 -11.97
CA THR A 3 15.43 2.93 -12.37
C THR A 3 15.65 1.46 -12.68
N GLU A 4 14.60 0.62 -12.59
CA GLU A 4 14.67 -0.79 -12.92
C GLU A 4 14.88 -0.98 -14.44
N LYS A 5 15.94 -1.70 -14.79
CA LYS A 5 16.34 -1.98 -16.19
C LYS A 5 16.42 -3.48 -16.49
N ARG A 6 16.36 -4.33 -15.46
CA ARG A 6 16.45 -5.79 -15.60
C ARG A 6 15.18 -6.34 -16.25
N LYS A 7 15.31 -7.45 -16.98
CA LYS A 7 14.14 -8.16 -17.53
C LYS A 7 13.33 -8.80 -16.40
N LEU A 8 12.04 -9.02 -16.61
CA LEU A 8 11.15 -9.56 -15.58
C LEU A 8 11.65 -10.88 -14.97
N ASN A 9 12.19 -11.78 -15.81
CA ASN A 9 12.72 -13.07 -15.36
C ASN A 9 13.98 -12.97 -14.48
N GLU A 10 14.68 -11.83 -14.48
CA GLU A 10 15.91 -11.55 -13.73
C GLU A 10 15.65 -10.87 -12.38
N ARG A 11 14.39 -10.56 -12.05
CA ARG A 11 13.99 -9.88 -10.80
C ARG A 11 13.60 -10.90 -9.71
N ASP A 12 13.68 -10.49 -8.45
CA ASP A 12 13.20 -11.24 -7.28
C ASP A 12 11.66 -11.24 -7.20
N THR A 13 11.05 -11.94 -6.24
CA THR A 13 9.58 -12.04 -6.13
C THR A 13 8.91 -10.67 -6.11
N TYR A 14 9.45 -9.73 -5.30
CA TYR A 14 8.92 -8.37 -5.22
C TYR A 14 9.12 -7.60 -6.53
N GLY A 15 10.31 -7.61 -7.13
CA GLY A 15 10.59 -6.93 -8.39
C GLY A 15 9.86 -7.52 -9.60
N LYS A 16 9.47 -8.80 -9.53
CA LYS A 16 8.55 -9.43 -10.49
C LYS A 16 7.12 -8.97 -10.31
N ALA A 17 6.72 -8.57 -9.10
CA ALA A 17 5.33 -8.24 -8.80
C ALA A 17 4.87 -6.95 -9.49
N PHE A 18 5.70 -5.91 -9.55
CA PHE A 18 5.40 -4.67 -10.26
C PHE A 18 6.62 -3.74 -10.35
N LEU A 19 6.56 -2.81 -11.29
CA LEU A 19 7.35 -1.59 -11.31
C LEU A 19 6.70 -0.57 -10.35
N GLN A 20 7.49 -0.04 -9.43
CA GLN A 20 7.03 0.89 -8.40
C GLN A 20 7.69 2.26 -8.55
N ILE A 21 6.89 3.31 -8.39
CA ILE A 21 7.35 4.69 -8.32
C ILE A 21 6.67 5.30 -7.10
N MET A 22 7.42 5.99 -6.24
CA MET A 22 6.93 6.52 -4.96
C MET A 22 7.12 8.04 -4.90
N ASN A 23 6.26 8.74 -4.15
CA ASN A 23 6.27 10.20 -4.02
C ASN A 23 6.19 10.93 -5.36
N LEU A 24 5.31 10.47 -6.25
CA LEU A 24 5.09 11.13 -7.54
C LEU A 24 4.55 12.54 -7.36
N TRP A 25 3.78 12.78 -6.29
CA TRP A 25 3.29 14.13 -5.95
C TRP A 25 4.39 15.16 -5.70
N GLU A 26 5.61 14.74 -5.34
CA GLU A 26 6.73 15.68 -5.15
C GLU A 26 7.31 16.20 -6.48
N VAL A 27 7.05 15.50 -7.59
CA VAL A 27 7.71 15.75 -8.88
C VAL A 27 6.74 16.07 -10.02
N ASP A 28 5.44 15.82 -9.86
CA ASP A 28 4.41 16.14 -10.84
C ASP A 28 3.23 16.90 -10.21
N GLU A 29 2.91 18.07 -10.78
CA GLU A 29 1.87 18.96 -10.25
C GLU A 29 0.44 18.43 -10.42
N ASN A 30 0.18 17.58 -11.42
CA ASN A 30 -1.13 16.97 -11.59
C ASN A 30 -1.31 15.82 -10.59
N VAL A 31 -0.27 15.00 -10.40
CA VAL A 31 -0.28 13.97 -9.36
C VAL A 31 -0.40 14.60 -7.98
N LYS A 32 0.27 15.73 -7.74
CA LYS A 32 0.14 16.49 -6.49
C LYS A 32 -1.29 16.94 -6.21
N LYS A 33 -1.96 17.51 -7.21
CA LYS A 33 -3.38 17.89 -7.10
C LYS A 33 -4.27 16.69 -6.79
N PHE A 34 -3.98 15.53 -7.37
CA PHE A 34 -4.70 14.28 -7.11
C PHE A 34 -4.45 13.75 -5.69
N THR A 35 -3.18 13.55 -5.31
CA THR A 35 -2.76 13.00 -4.01
C THR A 35 -3.24 13.88 -2.85
N LEU A 36 -3.18 15.21 -2.99
CA LEU A 36 -3.63 16.17 -1.99
C LEU A 36 -5.10 16.59 -2.12
N ALA A 37 -5.90 15.86 -2.91
CA ALA A 37 -7.31 16.20 -3.10
C ALA A 37 -8.11 15.97 -1.82
N LYS A 38 -8.69 17.05 -1.27
CA LYS A 38 -9.51 17.02 -0.05
C LYS A 38 -10.66 16.02 -0.09
N ARG A 39 -11.24 15.78 -1.27
CA ARG A 39 -12.32 14.79 -1.45
C ARG A 39 -11.90 13.37 -1.03
N MET A 40 -10.67 12.96 -1.37
CA MET A 40 -10.14 11.63 -1.05
C MET A 40 -9.70 11.59 0.42
N ALA A 41 -9.08 12.66 0.91
CA ALA A 41 -8.73 12.80 2.32
C ALA A 41 -9.97 12.76 3.24
N LYS A 42 -11.10 13.33 2.81
CA LYS A 42 -12.36 13.27 3.56
C LYS A 42 -12.92 11.85 3.64
N ILE A 43 -12.90 11.10 2.54
CA ILE A 43 -13.28 9.68 2.52
C ILE A 43 -12.37 8.87 3.45
N ALA A 44 -11.05 9.08 3.38
CA ALA A 44 -10.09 8.43 4.26
C ALA A 44 -10.38 8.72 5.75
N ALA A 45 -10.61 9.99 6.10
CA ALA A 45 -10.92 10.40 7.47
C ALA A 45 -12.23 9.78 7.97
N ASP A 46 -13.27 9.75 7.13
CA ASP A 46 -14.57 9.16 7.46
C ASP A 46 -14.47 7.65 7.67
N LEU A 47 -13.76 6.93 6.80
CA LEU A 47 -13.52 5.49 6.93
C LEU A 47 -12.72 5.19 8.20
N LEU A 48 -11.71 6.01 8.51
CA LEU A 48 -10.90 5.87 9.73
C LEU A 48 -11.63 6.31 11.01
N GLY A 49 -12.74 7.04 10.91
CA GLY A 49 -13.42 7.63 12.06
C GLY A 49 -12.60 8.72 12.76
N VAL A 50 -11.76 9.45 12.02
CA VAL A 50 -10.89 10.53 12.57
C VAL A 50 -11.26 11.89 11.98
N LYS A 51 -10.85 12.96 12.66
CA LYS A 51 -11.17 14.33 12.22
C LYS A 51 -10.38 14.73 10.97
N ASN A 52 -9.06 14.47 10.98
CA ASN A 52 -8.14 14.90 9.94
C ASN A 52 -7.15 13.78 9.61
N VAL A 53 -6.63 13.81 8.39
CA VAL A 53 -5.59 12.88 7.91
C VAL A 53 -4.45 13.63 7.22
N ARG A 54 -3.29 12.99 7.22
CA ARG A 54 -2.08 13.39 6.49
C ARG A 54 -1.75 12.37 5.42
N ILE A 55 -0.97 12.77 4.43
CA ILE A 55 -0.34 11.82 3.50
C ILE A 55 0.78 11.09 4.24
N TYR A 56 0.85 9.77 4.11
CA TYR A 56 2.05 9.01 4.46
C TYR A 56 3.01 8.99 3.26
N HIS A 57 2.58 8.41 2.13
CA HIS A 57 3.16 8.63 0.80
C HIS A 57 2.17 8.19 -0.28
N ASP A 58 2.50 8.45 -1.55
CA ASP A 58 1.81 7.88 -2.69
C ASP A 58 2.70 6.91 -3.47
N GLN A 59 2.09 6.09 -4.32
CA GLN A 59 2.80 5.18 -5.21
C GLN A 59 2.02 4.91 -6.48
N ALA A 60 2.72 4.86 -7.61
CA ALA A 60 2.22 4.25 -8.83
C ALA A 60 2.80 2.83 -8.98
N LEU A 61 1.91 1.86 -9.25
CA LEU A 61 2.22 0.44 -9.34
C LEU A 61 1.83 -0.09 -10.72
N TYR A 62 2.82 -0.52 -11.49
CA TYR A 62 2.63 -1.07 -12.83
C TYR A 62 2.96 -2.56 -12.84
N LYS A 63 1.95 -3.42 -12.96
CA LYS A 63 2.16 -4.87 -13.08
C LYS A 63 2.18 -5.24 -14.56
N GLU A 64 3.37 -5.49 -15.10
CA GLU A 64 3.60 -5.86 -16.50
C GLU A 64 2.91 -7.20 -16.85
N PRO A 65 2.54 -7.45 -18.13
CA PRO A 65 2.13 -8.78 -18.58
C PRO A 65 3.13 -9.87 -18.18
N GLY A 66 2.64 -10.98 -17.62
CA GLY A 66 3.48 -12.02 -17.02
C GLY A 66 4.10 -11.67 -15.66
N GLY A 67 3.82 -10.46 -15.15
CA GLY A 67 4.24 -9.99 -13.83
C GLY A 67 3.79 -10.94 -12.72
N GLY A 68 4.67 -11.15 -11.74
CA GLY A 68 4.47 -12.07 -10.63
C GLY A 68 3.35 -11.66 -9.67
N PHE A 69 3.00 -12.57 -8.77
CA PHE A 69 2.06 -12.28 -7.68
C PHE A 69 2.72 -11.36 -6.64
N THR A 70 1.88 -10.65 -5.89
CA THR A 70 2.25 -9.91 -4.69
C THR A 70 1.84 -10.78 -3.50
N PRO A 71 2.79 -11.23 -2.66
CA PRO A 71 2.49 -12.05 -1.49
C PRO A 71 1.45 -11.45 -0.54
N TRP A 72 0.83 -12.27 0.29
CA TRP A 72 0.10 -11.84 1.47
C TRP A 72 1.00 -10.99 2.36
N HIS A 73 0.48 -9.83 2.78
CA HIS A 73 1.18 -8.90 3.66
C HIS A 73 0.20 -7.92 4.35
N GLN A 74 0.75 -7.14 5.28
CA GLN A 74 0.09 -5.99 5.90
C GLN A 74 0.96 -4.76 5.63
N ASP A 75 0.37 -3.69 5.08
CA ASP A 75 1.13 -2.48 4.74
C ASP A 75 1.76 -1.84 5.98
N GLN A 76 1.03 -1.82 7.10
CA GLN A 76 1.47 -1.12 8.31
C GLN A 76 2.67 -1.79 9.00
N TYR A 77 3.07 -3.01 8.60
CA TYR A 77 4.35 -3.62 9.01
C TYR A 77 5.53 -2.65 8.81
N TYR A 78 5.50 -1.88 7.73
CA TYR A 78 6.56 -0.98 7.30
C TYR A 78 6.55 0.38 8.00
N TRP A 79 5.44 0.79 8.60
CA TRP A 79 5.23 2.18 9.01
C TRP A 79 5.48 2.37 10.52
N PRO A 80 6.58 3.04 10.94
CA PRO A 80 6.89 3.23 12.35
C PRO A 80 6.07 4.38 12.95
N VAL A 81 4.78 4.15 13.16
CA VAL A 81 3.80 5.12 13.66
C VAL A 81 2.94 4.53 14.77
N ASP A 82 2.54 5.36 15.73
CA ASP A 82 1.87 4.95 16.98
C ASP A 82 0.34 4.79 16.86
N THR A 83 -0.19 4.72 15.64
CA THR A 83 -1.63 4.67 15.37
C THR A 83 -2.00 3.47 14.50
N ASN A 84 -3.17 2.88 14.72
CA ASN A 84 -3.77 1.91 13.79
C ASN A 84 -4.65 2.58 12.73
N ASN A 85 -4.84 3.90 12.83
CA ASN A 85 -5.69 4.66 11.90
C ASN A 85 -4.87 5.05 10.67
N THR A 86 -4.55 4.03 9.88
CA THR A 86 -3.87 4.13 8.58
C THR A 86 -4.75 3.47 7.52
N ILE A 87 -4.82 4.05 6.33
CA ILE A 87 -5.64 3.53 5.24
C ILE A 87 -4.99 3.79 3.89
N THR A 88 -5.01 2.77 3.03
CA THR A 88 -4.52 2.86 1.66
C THR A 88 -5.73 2.98 0.72
N MET A 89 -5.76 4.03 -0.08
CA MET A 89 -6.59 4.08 -1.30
C MET A 89 -5.84 3.35 -2.40
N TRP A 90 -6.53 2.47 -3.12
CA TRP A 90 -6.00 1.80 -4.31
C TRP A 90 -6.95 2.03 -5.48
N MET A 91 -6.45 2.66 -6.54
CA MET A 91 -7.25 3.13 -7.68
C MET A 91 -6.59 2.72 -8.99
N PRO A 92 -7.22 1.88 -9.81
CA PRO A 92 -6.70 1.61 -11.14
C PRO A 92 -6.89 2.82 -12.05
N LEU A 93 -5.87 3.07 -12.87
CA LEU A 93 -5.85 4.17 -13.84
C LEU A 93 -6.44 3.77 -15.19
N ILE A 94 -6.67 2.47 -15.37
CA ILE A 94 -7.31 1.85 -16.53
C ILE A 94 -8.41 0.89 -16.05
N ASP A 95 -9.27 0.45 -16.97
CA ASP A 95 -10.16 -0.68 -16.67
C ASP A 95 -9.33 -1.94 -16.42
N ILE A 96 -9.66 -2.67 -15.35
CA ILE A 96 -8.95 -3.89 -14.98
C ILE A 96 -9.90 -5.04 -14.67
N THR A 97 -9.44 -6.25 -14.95
CA THR A 97 -10.15 -7.51 -14.72
C THR A 97 -9.35 -8.41 -13.79
N ALA A 98 -9.98 -9.48 -13.29
CA ALA A 98 -9.36 -10.45 -12.38
C ALA A 98 -8.01 -11.01 -12.90
N GLU A 99 -7.89 -11.25 -14.22
CA GLU A 99 -6.68 -11.81 -14.84
C GLU A 99 -5.48 -10.86 -14.78
N MET A 100 -5.72 -9.55 -14.61
CA MET A 100 -4.67 -8.54 -14.53
C MET A 100 -4.02 -8.46 -13.15
N GLY A 101 -4.42 -9.34 -12.21
CA GLY A 101 -3.91 -9.36 -10.85
C GLY A 101 -4.64 -8.40 -9.93
N MET A 102 -5.94 -8.61 -9.74
CA MET A 102 -6.76 -7.86 -8.77
C MET A 102 -6.29 -8.07 -7.33
N LEU A 103 -6.47 -7.05 -6.47
CA LEU A 103 -6.27 -7.22 -5.03
C LEU A 103 -7.22 -8.31 -4.49
N THR A 104 -6.68 -9.09 -3.56
CA THR A 104 -7.38 -10.11 -2.78
C THR A 104 -7.26 -9.74 -1.32
N PHE A 105 -8.35 -9.74 -0.59
CA PHE A 105 -8.41 -9.31 0.82
C PHE A 105 -8.88 -10.46 1.70
N ALA A 106 -8.32 -10.58 2.90
CA ALA A 106 -8.88 -11.40 3.97
C ALA A 106 -9.80 -10.53 4.83
N SER A 107 -11.12 -10.67 4.64
CA SER A 107 -12.14 -9.82 5.26
C SER A 107 -12.11 -9.96 6.79
N GLY A 108 -12.08 -8.83 7.49
CA GLY A 108 -12.03 -8.77 8.95
C GLY A 108 -10.63 -8.97 9.55
N SER A 109 -9.60 -9.25 8.75
CA SER A 109 -8.26 -9.54 9.28
C SER A 109 -7.59 -8.34 9.93
N GLN A 110 -8.02 -7.11 9.64
CA GLN A 110 -7.48 -5.90 10.26
C GLN A 110 -7.66 -5.90 11.78
N SER A 111 -8.69 -6.58 12.28
CA SER A 111 -8.95 -6.74 13.72
C SER A 111 -7.99 -7.72 14.40
N ALA A 112 -7.21 -8.50 13.64
CA ALA A 112 -6.14 -9.33 14.18
C ALA A 112 -4.88 -8.52 14.55
N GLY A 113 -4.80 -7.25 14.11
CA GLY A 113 -3.66 -6.38 14.36
C GLY A 113 -2.38 -6.86 13.67
N PHE A 114 -1.23 -6.50 14.23
CA PHE A 114 0.07 -6.97 13.76
C PHE A 114 0.20 -8.48 13.91
N VAL A 115 0.26 -9.21 12.79
CA VAL A 115 0.34 -10.68 12.82
C VAL A 115 1.77 -11.13 13.10
N LYS A 116 2.76 -10.54 12.41
CA LYS A 116 4.17 -10.89 12.60
C LYS A 116 5.14 -9.88 11.98
N ASN A 117 6.34 -9.86 12.54
CA ASN A 117 7.48 -9.09 12.03
C ASN A 117 8.12 -9.80 10.82
N MET A 118 7.45 -9.79 9.66
CA MET A 118 7.96 -10.33 8.39
C MET A 118 7.66 -9.40 7.20
N ALA A 119 8.71 -9.07 6.44
CA ALA A 119 8.58 -8.37 5.17
C ALA A 119 8.01 -9.28 4.07
N ILE A 120 7.51 -8.69 2.99
CA ILE A 120 7.02 -9.38 1.79
C ILE A 120 8.10 -10.31 1.21
N SER A 121 7.82 -11.62 1.20
CA SER A 121 8.67 -12.66 0.64
C SER A 121 7.87 -13.93 0.34
N ASP A 122 8.52 -14.96 -0.23
CA ASP A 122 7.89 -16.28 -0.41
C ASP A 122 7.56 -16.93 0.95
N GLU A 123 8.37 -16.68 1.98
CA GLU A 123 8.10 -17.14 3.34
C GLU A 123 6.92 -16.40 3.98
N SER A 124 6.76 -15.09 3.71
CA SER A 124 5.61 -14.33 4.20
C SER A 124 4.32 -14.84 3.55
N GLU A 125 4.36 -15.16 2.25
CA GLU A 125 3.23 -15.77 1.52
C GLU A 125 2.76 -17.03 2.22
N ALA A 126 3.63 -18.03 2.35
CA ALA A 126 3.24 -19.34 2.86
C ALA A 126 2.69 -19.27 4.30
N MET A 127 3.29 -18.40 5.13
CA MET A 127 2.89 -18.26 6.53
C MET A 127 1.57 -17.48 6.67
N LEU A 128 1.43 -16.34 5.99
CA LEU A 128 0.23 -15.52 6.09
C LEU A 128 -0.95 -16.16 5.37
N GLU A 129 -0.73 -16.88 4.27
CA GLU A 129 -1.78 -17.69 3.64
C GLU A 129 -2.30 -18.77 4.60
N ARG A 130 -1.39 -19.46 5.30
CA ARG A 130 -1.76 -20.42 6.35
C ARG A 130 -2.52 -19.73 7.49
N PHE A 131 -2.05 -18.58 7.96
CA PHE A 131 -2.74 -17.81 9.00
C PHE A 131 -4.17 -17.43 8.58
N VAL A 132 -4.35 -16.98 7.33
CA VAL A 132 -5.67 -16.65 6.77
C VAL A 132 -6.59 -17.88 6.80
N LYS A 133 -6.09 -19.05 6.38
CA LYS A 133 -6.82 -20.32 6.41
C LYS A 133 -7.15 -20.78 7.84
N ASP A 134 -6.16 -20.80 8.72
CA ASP A 134 -6.29 -21.27 10.11
C ASP A 134 -7.27 -20.40 10.93
N LYS A 135 -7.34 -19.10 10.63
CA LYS A 135 -8.30 -18.17 11.23
C LYS A 135 -9.68 -18.18 10.57
N GLY A 136 -9.82 -18.83 9.42
CA GLY A 136 -11.07 -18.89 8.68
C GLY A 136 -11.57 -17.55 8.16
N PHE A 137 -10.66 -16.62 7.82
CA PHE A 137 -11.07 -15.35 7.22
C PHE A 137 -11.68 -15.57 5.84
N GLU A 138 -12.76 -14.84 5.55
CA GLU A 138 -13.35 -14.83 4.21
C GLU A 138 -12.42 -14.14 3.22
N VAL A 139 -11.99 -14.87 2.20
CA VAL A 139 -11.13 -14.33 1.14
C VAL A 139 -11.98 -13.75 0.03
N ASN A 140 -11.90 -12.43 -0.16
CA ASN A 140 -12.64 -11.71 -1.19
C ASN A 140 -11.69 -11.17 -2.27
N ARG A 141 -12.05 -11.41 -3.54
CA ARG A 141 -11.36 -10.83 -4.71
C ARG A 141 -12.41 -10.22 -5.66
N PRO A 142 -12.45 -8.89 -5.80
CA PRO A 142 -13.27 -8.26 -6.81
C PRO A 142 -12.88 -8.74 -8.22
N GLN A 143 -13.87 -8.93 -9.09
CA GLN A 143 -13.65 -9.49 -10.42
C GLN A 143 -13.21 -8.44 -11.45
N SER A 144 -13.53 -7.17 -11.20
CA SER A 144 -13.18 -6.06 -12.09
C SER A 144 -13.29 -4.73 -11.36
N MET A 145 -12.57 -3.73 -11.86
CA MET A 145 -12.75 -2.32 -11.52
C MET A 145 -12.65 -1.49 -12.80
N LYS A 146 -13.43 -0.42 -12.90
CA LYS A 146 -13.30 0.59 -13.94
C LYS A 146 -12.20 1.59 -13.57
N ALA A 147 -11.62 2.23 -14.58
CA ALA A 147 -10.69 3.33 -14.35
C ALA A 147 -11.32 4.39 -13.43
N GLY A 148 -10.65 4.70 -12.32
CA GLY A 148 -11.13 5.66 -11.33
C GLY A 148 -12.03 5.09 -10.22
N ASP A 149 -12.41 3.81 -10.27
CA ASP A 149 -12.93 3.12 -9.08
C ASP A 149 -11.86 3.11 -7.97
N ALA A 150 -12.24 2.92 -6.70
CA ALA A 150 -11.28 2.82 -5.62
C ALA A 150 -11.67 1.77 -4.59
N SER A 151 -10.70 0.96 -4.18
CA SER A 151 -10.77 0.18 -2.96
C SER A 151 -10.00 0.88 -1.85
N TRP A 152 -10.38 0.58 -0.62
CA TRP A 152 -9.80 1.16 0.59
C TRP A 152 -9.56 0.05 1.59
N HIS A 153 -8.36 -0.05 2.14
CA HIS A 153 -8.03 -1.05 3.14
C HIS A 153 -7.17 -0.45 4.26
N TYR A 154 -7.47 -0.84 5.50
CA TYR A 154 -6.67 -0.46 6.66
C TYR A 154 -5.26 -1.04 6.54
N GLY A 155 -4.27 -0.39 7.13
CA GLY A 155 -2.88 -0.84 7.08
C GLY A 155 -2.64 -2.27 7.61
N TRP A 156 -3.48 -2.74 8.54
CA TRP A 156 -3.45 -4.12 9.06
C TRP A 156 -4.31 -5.13 8.27
N THR A 157 -4.99 -4.71 7.21
CA THR A 157 -5.74 -5.63 6.36
C THR A 157 -4.77 -6.53 5.60
N LEU A 158 -4.89 -7.84 5.79
CA LEU A 158 -4.14 -8.82 5.03
C LEU A 158 -4.66 -8.80 3.60
N HIS A 159 -3.74 -8.61 2.67
CA HIS A 159 -4.06 -8.60 1.26
C HIS A 159 -2.90 -9.13 0.41
N SER A 160 -3.25 -9.58 -0.79
CA SER A 160 -2.33 -10.12 -1.79
C SER A 160 -2.84 -9.77 -3.19
N ALA A 161 -2.09 -10.08 -4.23
CA ALA A 161 -2.56 -9.96 -5.61
C ALA A 161 -1.96 -11.06 -6.49
N PRO A 162 -2.73 -11.72 -7.36
CA PRO A 162 -2.17 -12.61 -8.36
C PRO A 162 -1.22 -11.89 -9.32
N GLY A 163 -0.52 -12.68 -10.13
CA GLY A 163 0.21 -12.17 -11.28
C GLY A 163 -0.71 -11.59 -12.35
N ASN A 164 -0.16 -10.79 -13.25
CA ASN A 164 -0.89 -10.29 -14.42
C ASN A 164 -0.74 -11.31 -15.55
N GLN A 165 -1.84 -11.99 -15.87
CA GLN A 165 -1.94 -13.01 -16.91
C GLN A 165 -2.49 -12.47 -18.23
N SER A 166 -2.73 -11.16 -18.33
CA SER A 166 -3.08 -10.55 -19.61
C SER A 166 -1.94 -10.70 -20.62
N LYS A 167 -2.27 -10.68 -21.91
CA LYS A 167 -1.28 -10.93 -22.98
C LYS A 167 -0.32 -9.75 -23.18
N ASP A 168 -0.85 -8.53 -23.14
CA ASP A 168 -0.16 -7.32 -23.59
C ASP A 168 -0.50 -6.07 -22.77
N THR A 169 -1.35 -6.18 -21.75
CA THR A 169 -1.84 -5.01 -21.00
C THR A 169 -1.12 -4.87 -19.65
N VAL A 170 -0.48 -3.72 -19.42
CA VAL A 170 0.09 -3.38 -18.11
C VAL A 170 -1.04 -2.95 -17.17
N ARG A 171 -1.12 -3.53 -15.96
CA ARG A 171 -2.07 -3.05 -14.94
C ARG A 171 -1.49 -1.82 -14.24
N GLU A 172 -2.14 -0.68 -14.42
CA GLU A 172 -1.70 0.61 -13.89
C GLU A 172 -2.56 1.04 -12.70
N VAL A 173 -1.93 1.35 -11.58
CA VAL A 173 -2.61 1.70 -10.34
C VAL A 173 -1.92 2.87 -9.67
N MET A 174 -2.72 3.78 -9.13
CA MET A 174 -2.28 4.77 -8.17
C MET A 174 -2.75 4.39 -6.76
N THR A 175 -1.87 4.57 -5.79
CA THR A 175 -2.16 4.38 -4.38
C THR A 175 -1.85 5.66 -3.61
N VAL A 176 -2.69 5.99 -2.65
CA VAL A 176 -2.45 7.08 -1.71
C VAL A 176 -2.67 6.55 -0.30
N ILE A 177 -1.64 6.64 0.54
CA ILE A 177 -1.70 6.18 1.91
C ILE A 177 -1.95 7.38 2.81
N TYR A 178 -2.95 7.25 3.66
CA TYR A 178 -3.32 8.25 4.65
C TYR A 178 -3.04 7.73 6.07
N ILE A 179 -2.65 8.66 6.94
CA ILE A 179 -2.47 8.42 8.37
C ILE A 179 -3.25 9.48 9.16
N ALA A 180 -3.82 9.08 10.30
CA ALA A 180 -4.48 10.02 11.20
C ALA A 180 -3.54 11.16 11.64
N ASP A 181 -4.04 12.40 11.60
CA ASP A 181 -3.33 13.54 12.17
C ASP A 181 -3.13 13.36 13.68
N GLY A 182 -2.04 13.93 14.21
CA GLY A 182 -1.67 13.80 15.62
C GLY A 182 -0.89 12.52 15.98
N SER A 183 -0.65 11.63 15.02
CA SER A 183 0.17 10.43 15.22
C SER A 183 1.66 10.79 15.40
N HIS A 184 2.40 9.98 16.13
CA HIS A 184 3.84 10.14 16.39
C HIS A 184 4.66 9.00 15.79
N VAL A 185 5.93 9.29 15.50
CA VAL A 185 6.92 8.32 15.05
C VAL A 185 7.24 7.36 16.20
N THR A 186 7.20 6.05 15.95
CA THR A 186 7.66 5.04 16.92
C THR A 186 9.14 4.74 16.74
N LYS A 187 9.74 4.07 17.72
CA LYS A 187 11.09 3.52 17.54
C LYS A 187 11.00 2.36 16.55
N PRO A 188 11.75 2.36 15.43
CA PRO A 188 11.73 1.25 14.49
C PRO A 188 12.14 -0.07 15.14
N GLU A 189 11.37 -1.12 14.85
CA GLU A 189 11.57 -2.47 15.39
C GLU A 189 12.34 -3.39 14.43
N ASN A 190 12.46 -2.98 13.17
CA ASN A 190 13.17 -3.70 12.12
C ASN A 190 13.82 -2.72 11.13
N LYS A 191 14.64 -3.26 10.22
CA LYS A 191 15.36 -2.45 9.22
C LYS A 191 14.42 -1.76 8.24
N ASP A 192 13.30 -2.39 7.90
CA ASP A 192 12.34 -1.84 6.93
C ASP A 192 11.65 -0.59 7.48
N GLN A 193 11.24 -0.63 8.74
CA GLN A 193 10.70 0.53 9.46
C GLN A 193 11.74 1.65 9.58
N GLU A 194 13.02 1.34 9.83
CA GLU A 194 14.05 2.38 9.84
C GLU A 194 14.23 3.01 8.45
N ASN A 195 14.21 2.21 7.38
CA ASN A 195 14.26 2.74 6.01
C ASN A 195 13.07 3.68 5.74
N ASP A 196 11.86 3.27 6.12
CA ASP A 196 10.63 4.04 5.97
C ASP A 196 10.65 5.32 6.81
N ARG A 197 11.18 5.28 8.03
CA ARG A 197 11.37 6.48 8.87
C ARG A 197 12.29 7.49 8.19
N GLN A 198 13.45 7.03 7.71
CA GLN A 198 14.41 7.90 7.03
C GLN A 198 13.81 8.49 5.75
N ARG A 199 13.06 7.67 5.01
CA ARG A 199 12.58 8.03 3.67
C ARG A 199 11.28 8.82 3.68
N TRP A 200 10.22 8.31 4.32
CA TRP A 200 8.86 8.88 4.28
C TRP A 200 8.58 9.83 5.42
N LEU A 201 9.26 9.66 6.55
CA LEU A 201 9.14 10.54 7.71
C LEU A 201 10.29 11.55 7.80
N CYS A 202 11.14 11.65 6.77
CA CYS A 202 12.29 12.56 6.71
C CYS A 202 13.25 12.41 7.91
N GLY A 203 13.40 11.20 8.44
CA GLY A 203 14.28 10.93 9.58
C GLY A 203 13.82 11.55 10.89
N LEU A 204 12.53 11.91 11.02
CA LEU A 204 11.96 12.38 12.28
C LEU A 204 12.27 11.41 13.43
N GLU A 205 12.69 11.97 14.56
CA GLU A 205 13.01 11.19 15.76
C GLU A 205 11.77 10.54 16.37
N PRO A 206 11.90 9.36 16.99
CA PRO A 206 10.81 8.75 17.75
C PRO A 206 10.18 9.73 18.76
N GLY A 207 8.85 9.71 18.86
CA GLY A 207 8.05 10.61 19.68
C GLY A 207 7.76 11.98 19.03
N LYS A 208 8.29 12.27 17.83
CA LYS A 208 7.89 13.46 17.06
C LYS A 208 6.59 13.20 16.30
N LEU A 209 5.80 14.25 16.09
CA LEU A 209 4.61 14.19 15.24
C LEU A 209 4.98 13.77 13.82
N VAL A 210 4.16 12.93 13.20
CA VAL A 210 4.23 12.57 11.77
C VAL A 210 3.75 13.77 10.95
N ALA A 211 4.59 14.81 10.89
CA ALA A 211 4.27 16.10 10.29
C ALA A 211 5.49 16.68 9.56
N SER A 212 6.21 15.83 8.82
CA SER A 212 7.32 16.27 7.98
C SER A 212 6.82 17.02 6.74
N ARG A 213 7.76 17.55 5.94
CA ARG A 213 7.45 18.10 4.60
C ARG A 213 6.80 17.07 3.66
N LEU A 214 6.98 15.77 3.92
CA LEU A 214 6.38 14.67 3.16
C LEU A 214 5.04 14.20 3.71
N ASN A 215 4.66 14.65 4.91
CA ASN A 215 3.41 14.27 5.56
C ASN A 215 2.51 15.50 5.80
N PRO A 216 2.14 16.23 4.73
CA PRO A 216 1.28 17.39 4.86
C PRO A 216 -0.09 16.99 5.38
N LEU A 217 -0.69 17.88 6.18
CA LEU A 217 -2.10 17.82 6.54
C LEU A 217 -2.94 18.11 5.29
N VAL A 218 -3.92 17.25 4.99
CA VAL A 218 -4.74 17.39 3.78
C VAL A 218 -6.19 17.73 4.09
N LEU A 219 -6.67 17.36 5.28
CA LEU A 219 -8.01 17.69 5.77
C LEU A 219 -7.95 18.62 6.98
#